data_AF-A0A7J2S165-F1
#
_entry.id   AF-A0A7J2S165-F1
#
_cell.length_a   1.000
_cell.length_b   1.000
_cell.length_c   1.000
_cell.angle_alpha   90.00
_cell.angle_beta   90.00
_cell.angle_gamma   90.00
#
_symmetry.space_group_name_H-M   'P 1'
#
loop_
_entity.id
_entity.type
_entity.pdbx_description
1 polymer ?
#
loop_
_entity_poly.entity_id
_entity_poly.type
_entity_poly.pdbx_seq_one_letter_code
_entity_poly.pdbx_strand_id
1 'polypeptide(L)'
;MRVWEVEIELLSDLHTAGERKGSVIDVLRRDGKVYLPGSHIKGVVRTEAERIWFGKNGKRICWVTGDPYGTEKEPAGIKPCEDRSGCPVCELFGVPEQERWDERYLDPALRFTDFVLLRDKGVSERTHVMILRDKGSKREGALFSERAIPRGSIFRGFILMIRDLGGGGERLLEGALHSAADYGFGGGRSRGLGWVRVRIDKDSSIGRMKEVLS
;
A
#
# COMPACT_ATOMS: atom_id res chain seq x y z
N MET A 1 8.97 21.92 4.12
CA MET A 1 8.32 20.61 4.37
C MET A 1 6.82 20.82 4.40
N ARG A 2 6.06 20.16 3.53
CA ARG A 2 4.58 20.16 3.54
C ARG A 2 4.07 18.85 4.14
N VAL A 3 2.87 18.88 4.71
CA VAL A 3 2.24 17.70 5.31
C VAL A 3 0.84 17.54 4.73
N TRP A 4 0.58 16.38 4.14
CA TRP A 4 -0.78 15.98 3.78
C TRP A 4 -1.31 15.01 4.80
N GLU A 5 -2.54 15.24 5.25
CA GLU A 5 -3.28 14.29 6.07
C GLU A 5 -4.20 13.47 5.17
N VAL A 6 -4.19 12.16 5.40
CA VAL A 6 -4.95 11.21 4.59
C VAL A 6 -5.82 10.36 5.51
N GLU A 7 -7.12 10.39 5.25
CA GLU A 7 -8.08 9.47 5.86
C GLU A 7 -8.48 8.38 4.86
N ILE A 8 -8.52 7.14 5.34
CA ILE A 8 -8.92 5.96 4.57
C ILE A 8 -10.14 5.36 5.26
N GLU A 9 -11.31 5.47 4.62
CA GLU A 9 -12.54 4.79 5.05
C GLU A 9 -12.71 3.49 4.28
N LEU A 10 -12.90 2.38 5.00
CA LEU A 10 -13.15 1.08 4.38
C LEU A 10 -14.58 1.00 3.84
N LEU A 11 -14.74 0.76 2.53
CA LEU A 11 -16.04 0.53 1.88
C LEU A 11 -16.39 -0.97 1.86
N SER A 12 -15.37 -1.83 1.87
CA SER A 12 -15.50 -3.28 2.12
C SER A 12 -14.50 -3.73 3.18
N ASP A 13 -14.63 -4.98 3.64
CA ASP A 13 -13.70 -5.54 4.62
C ASP A 13 -12.26 -5.53 4.06
N LEU A 14 -11.27 -5.17 4.89
CA LEU A 14 -9.87 -5.11 4.50
C LEU A 14 -9.08 -6.22 5.18
N HIS A 15 -8.39 -7.05 4.39
CA HIS A 15 -7.40 -7.97 4.91
C HIS A 15 -5.98 -7.44 4.64
N THR A 16 -5.26 -7.11 5.71
CA THR A 16 -3.81 -6.89 5.67
C THR A 16 -3.14 -8.19 6.08
N ALA A 17 -2.26 -8.77 5.25
CA ALA A 17 -1.58 -10.00 5.59
C ALA A 17 -0.72 -9.80 6.86
N GLY A 18 -1.21 -10.30 8.00
CA GLY A 18 -0.48 -10.39 9.26
C GLY A 18 0.11 -11.78 9.47
N GLU A 19 0.53 -12.07 10.70
CA GLU A 19 1.07 -13.38 11.06
C GLU A 19 0.03 -14.50 10.87
N ARG A 20 0.49 -15.64 10.38
CA ARG A 20 -0.30 -16.87 10.30
C ARG A 20 -0.20 -17.62 11.62
N LYS A 21 -1.33 -17.82 12.31
CA LYS A 21 -1.43 -18.69 13.50
C LYS A 21 -2.31 -19.89 13.16
N GLY A 22 -1.67 -21.01 12.79
CA GLY A 22 -2.36 -22.21 12.33
C GLY A 22 -3.11 -21.99 11.00
N SER A 23 -4.43 -22.20 11.01
CA SER A 23 -5.33 -21.98 9.86
C SER A 23 -5.90 -20.56 9.78
N VAL A 24 -5.56 -19.67 10.73
CA VAL A 24 -6.04 -18.29 10.76
C VAL A 24 -4.93 -17.34 10.30
N ILE A 25 -5.26 -16.50 9.31
CA ILE A 25 -4.41 -15.39 8.88
C ILE A 25 -4.94 -14.14 9.59
N ASP A 26 -4.14 -13.55 10.49
CA ASP A 26 -4.57 -12.40 11.30
C ASP A 26 -4.31 -11.05 10.59
N VAL A 27 -4.85 -9.97 11.14
CA VAL A 27 -4.58 -8.59 10.74
C VAL A 27 -3.37 -8.02 11.50
N LEU A 28 -2.71 -7.02 10.92
CA LEU A 28 -1.56 -6.36 11.54
C LEU A 28 -1.98 -5.55 12.76
N ARG A 29 -1.21 -5.67 13.85
CA ARG A 29 -1.40 -4.91 15.08
C ARG A 29 -0.08 -4.35 15.60
N ARG A 30 -0.13 -3.17 16.21
CA ARG A 30 0.93 -2.58 17.02
C ARG A 30 0.32 -2.24 18.38
N ASP A 31 0.97 -2.68 19.46
CA ASP A 31 0.52 -2.46 20.84
C ASP A 31 -0.96 -2.88 21.06
N GLY A 32 -1.34 -4.00 20.45
CA GLY A 32 -2.71 -4.56 20.52
C GLY A 32 -3.75 -3.88 19.62
N LYS A 33 -3.42 -2.75 18.98
CA LYS A 33 -4.33 -2.00 18.11
C LYS A 33 -4.06 -2.29 16.64
N VAL A 34 -5.13 -2.37 15.85
CA VAL A 34 -5.03 -2.50 14.39
C VAL A 34 -4.48 -1.20 13.80
N TYR A 35 -3.59 -1.32 12.81
CA TYR A 35 -3.04 -0.18 12.07
C TYR A 35 -2.74 -0.59 10.63
N LEU A 36 -2.60 0.38 9.73
CA LEU A 36 -2.06 0.13 8.39
C LEU A 36 -0.62 0.65 8.32
N PRO A 37 0.38 -0.20 7.98
CA PRO A 37 1.75 0.26 7.86
C PRO A 37 1.92 1.31 6.78
N GLY A 38 2.68 2.36 7.07
CA GLY A 38 3.03 3.39 6.09
C GLY A 38 3.76 2.81 4.88
N SER A 39 4.55 1.75 5.07
CA SER A 39 5.23 1.01 4.00
C SER A 39 4.24 0.32 3.04
N HIS A 40 3.16 -0.23 3.55
CA HIS A 40 2.11 -0.86 2.74
C HIS A 40 1.38 0.20 1.91
N ILE A 41 0.96 1.30 2.52
CA ILE A 41 0.32 2.42 1.81
C ILE A 41 1.28 3.00 0.76
N LYS A 42 2.54 3.27 1.14
CA LYS A 42 3.59 3.74 0.22
C LYS A 42 3.75 2.81 -0.98
N GLY A 43 3.79 1.49 -0.75
CA GLY A 43 3.96 0.49 -1.80
C GLY A 43 2.80 0.50 -2.80
N VAL A 44 1.56 0.47 -2.31
CA VAL A 44 0.37 0.50 -3.18
C VAL A 44 0.31 1.81 -3.98
N VAL A 45 0.48 2.95 -3.32
CA VAL A 45 0.46 4.26 -3.98
C VAL A 45 1.61 4.38 -5.00
N ARG A 46 2.79 3.85 -4.70
CA ARG A 46 3.90 3.80 -5.65
C ARG A 46 3.54 2.99 -6.90
N THR A 47 3.00 1.79 -6.75
CA THR A 47 2.58 0.97 -7.90
C THR A 47 1.57 1.70 -8.79
N GLU A 48 0.64 2.43 -8.20
CA GLU A 48 -0.33 3.21 -8.97
C GLU A 48 0.31 4.44 -9.64
N ALA A 49 1.25 5.11 -8.99
CA ALA A 49 2.05 6.16 -9.63
C ALA A 49 2.85 5.63 -10.83
N GLU A 50 3.46 4.44 -10.71
CA GLU A 50 4.16 3.74 -11.79
C GLU A 50 3.20 3.41 -12.95
N ARG A 51 1.99 2.93 -12.66
CA ARG A 51 0.94 2.65 -13.66
C ARG A 51 0.48 3.90 -14.41
N ILE A 52 0.17 4.98 -13.68
CA ILE A 52 -0.26 6.27 -14.27
C ILE A 52 0.85 6.82 -15.18
N TRP A 53 2.08 6.84 -14.67
CA TRP A 53 3.23 7.33 -15.40
C TRP A 53 3.52 6.50 -16.66
N PHE A 54 3.42 5.18 -16.56
CA PHE A 54 3.54 4.27 -17.71
C PHE A 54 2.45 4.52 -18.76
N GLY A 55 1.19 4.58 -18.34
CA GLY A 55 0.05 4.80 -19.24
C GLY A 55 0.14 6.11 -20.03
N LYS A 56 0.76 7.14 -19.44
CA LYS A 56 0.94 8.45 -20.10
C LYS A 56 2.15 8.51 -21.04
N ASN A 57 3.27 7.86 -20.69
CA ASN A 57 4.54 8.05 -21.38
C ASN A 57 4.93 6.87 -22.29
N GLY A 58 4.22 5.74 -22.25
CA GLY A 58 4.46 4.57 -23.09
C GLY A 58 5.77 3.83 -22.84
N LYS A 59 6.58 4.26 -21.85
CA LYS A 59 7.86 3.65 -21.48
C LYS A 59 7.78 3.08 -20.07
N ARG A 60 8.12 1.79 -19.90
CA ARG A 60 8.28 1.17 -18.57
C ARG A 60 9.61 1.62 -18.00
N ILE A 61 9.57 2.44 -16.96
CA ILE A 61 10.79 3.12 -16.48
C ILE A 61 11.39 2.41 -15.26
N CYS A 62 10.59 1.74 -14.41
CA CYS A 62 11.12 0.91 -13.32
C CYS A 62 10.15 -0.20 -12.86
N TRP A 63 10.71 -1.19 -12.17
CA TRP A 63 10.05 -2.30 -11.47
C TRP A 63 10.46 -2.30 -10.00
N VAL A 64 10.34 -1.16 -9.32
CA VAL A 64 10.78 -1.07 -7.91
C VAL A 64 9.79 -1.75 -6.96
N THR A 65 8.55 -2.00 -7.40
CA THR A 65 7.62 -2.85 -6.66
C THR A 65 7.66 -4.32 -7.09
N GLY A 66 8.72 -4.74 -7.80
CA GLY A 66 8.97 -6.11 -8.24
C GLY A 66 8.69 -6.31 -9.73
N ASP A 67 9.51 -7.15 -10.36
CA ASP A 67 9.27 -7.59 -11.73
C ASP A 67 8.16 -8.69 -11.74
N PRO A 68 7.08 -8.50 -12.50
CA PRO A 68 5.92 -9.40 -12.53
C PRO A 68 6.24 -10.78 -13.10
N TYR A 69 7.44 -10.97 -13.66
CA TYR A 69 7.93 -12.25 -14.16
C TYR A 69 8.79 -13.00 -13.14
N GLY A 70 8.98 -12.45 -11.94
CA GLY A 70 9.61 -13.15 -10.82
C GLY A 70 8.83 -14.38 -10.36
N THR A 71 9.54 -15.35 -9.79
CA THR A 71 8.94 -16.59 -9.27
C THR A 71 9.01 -16.64 -7.74
N GLU A 72 8.28 -17.54 -7.09
CA GLU A 72 8.38 -17.73 -5.64
C GLU A 72 9.80 -18.12 -5.16
N LYS A 73 10.59 -18.77 -6.03
CA LYS A 73 11.96 -19.21 -5.73
C LYS A 73 13.01 -18.15 -6.04
N GLU A 74 12.71 -17.31 -7.02
CA GLU A 74 13.53 -16.17 -7.42
C GLU A 74 12.60 -14.94 -7.52
N PRO A 75 12.25 -14.33 -6.37
CA PRO A 75 11.46 -13.12 -6.39
C PRO A 75 12.25 -12.09 -7.20
N ALA A 76 11.69 -11.67 -8.32
CA ALA A 76 12.44 -10.83 -9.23
C ALA A 76 12.72 -9.49 -8.55
N GLY A 77 14.00 -9.13 -8.58
CA GLY A 77 14.53 -7.99 -7.85
C GLY A 77 13.91 -6.66 -8.30
N ILE A 78 14.17 -5.65 -7.49
CA ILE A 78 13.87 -4.25 -7.82
C ILE A 78 14.71 -3.87 -9.04
N LYS A 79 14.06 -3.46 -10.14
CA LYS A 79 14.76 -2.89 -11.30
C LYS A 79 14.48 -1.40 -11.40
N PRO A 80 15.33 -0.52 -10.83
CA PRO A 80 15.12 0.92 -10.92
C PRO A 80 15.34 1.45 -12.35
N CYS A 81 14.97 2.71 -12.57
CA CYS A 81 15.23 3.41 -13.82
C CYS A 81 16.74 3.55 -14.05
N GLU A 82 17.17 3.52 -15.31
CA GLU A 82 18.52 3.94 -15.71
C GLU A 82 18.73 5.43 -15.40
N ASP A 83 17.75 6.27 -15.74
CA ASP A 83 17.73 7.70 -15.38
C ASP A 83 16.81 7.96 -14.17
N ARG A 84 17.37 7.82 -12.97
CA ARG A 84 16.63 7.94 -11.69
C ARG A 84 16.29 9.38 -11.34
N SER A 85 17.20 10.30 -11.66
CA SER A 85 17.10 11.73 -11.37
C SER A 85 16.20 12.46 -12.37
N GLY A 86 15.71 11.77 -13.41
CA GLY A 86 14.68 12.25 -14.33
C GLY A 86 13.33 11.54 -14.20
N CYS A 87 13.20 10.57 -13.28
CA CYS A 87 11.97 9.80 -13.11
C CYS A 87 11.13 10.34 -11.93
N PRO A 88 9.95 10.93 -12.17
CA PRO A 88 9.14 11.51 -11.09
C PRO A 88 8.72 10.51 -10.02
N VAL A 89 8.53 9.24 -10.37
CA VAL A 89 8.22 8.18 -9.39
C VAL A 89 9.42 7.92 -8.48
N CYS A 90 10.62 7.80 -9.04
CA CYS A 90 11.84 7.58 -8.24
C CYS A 90 12.14 8.75 -7.33
N GLU A 91 11.94 9.99 -7.78
CA GLU A 91 12.12 11.18 -6.95
C GLU A 91 11.14 11.24 -5.78
N LEU A 92 9.88 10.85 -6.02
CA LEU A 92 8.84 10.82 -4.99
C LEU A 92 9.08 9.70 -3.96
N PHE A 93 9.28 8.47 -4.44
CA PHE A 93 9.24 7.27 -3.59
C PHE A 93 10.61 6.70 -3.23
N GLY A 94 11.68 7.22 -3.84
CA GLY A 94 13.06 6.81 -3.63
C GLY A 94 13.43 5.50 -4.33
N VAL A 95 14.71 5.16 -4.27
CA VAL A 95 15.27 3.89 -4.75
C VAL A 95 16.12 3.30 -3.63
N PRO A 96 15.80 2.09 -3.13
CA PRO A 96 16.61 1.44 -2.11
C PRO A 96 17.97 1.04 -2.70
N GLU A 97 18.99 0.98 -1.83
CA GLU A 97 20.28 0.40 -2.18
C GLU A 97 20.12 -1.10 -2.50
N GLN A 98 20.83 -1.58 -3.51
CA GLN A 98 20.78 -2.97 -3.98
C GLN A 98 22.20 -3.52 -3.99
N GLU A 99 22.49 -4.62 -3.29
CA GLU A 99 23.82 -5.25 -3.35
C GLU A 99 24.17 -5.77 -4.76
N ARG A 100 23.13 -6.12 -5.54
CA ARG A 100 23.27 -6.80 -6.84
C ARG A 100 23.57 -5.84 -8.00
N TRP A 101 23.47 -4.55 -7.77
CA TRP A 101 23.63 -3.51 -8.79
C TRP A 101 24.46 -2.38 -8.19
N ASP A 102 25.48 -1.88 -8.92
CA ASP A 102 26.39 -0.80 -8.46
C ASP A 102 25.67 0.56 -8.39
N GLU A 103 24.62 0.63 -7.59
CA GLU A 103 23.52 1.55 -7.76
C GLU A 103 23.32 2.40 -6.52
N ARG A 104 23.54 3.72 -6.67
CA ARG A 104 23.42 4.68 -5.57
C ARG A 104 21.97 4.79 -5.09
N TYR A 105 21.81 4.68 -3.77
CA TYR A 105 20.60 5.01 -3.03
C TYR A 105 20.03 6.38 -3.45
N LEU A 106 18.70 6.46 -3.63
CA LEU A 106 17.99 7.72 -3.83
C LEU A 106 17.00 7.95 -2.70
N ASP A 107 17.24 8.99 -1.89
CA ASP A 107 16.36 9.39 -0.80
C ASP A 107 14.99 9.84 -1.36
N PRO A 108 13.86 9.31 -0.86
CA PRO A 108 12.52 9.70 -1.30
C PRO A 108 12.15 11.14 -0.91
N ALA A 109 11.43 11.85 -1.77
CA ALA A 109 10.80 13.11 -1.39
C ALA A 109 9.60 12.93 -0.43
N LEU A 110 9.04 11.72 -0.35
CA LEU A 110 7.88 11.38 0.47
C LEU A 110 8.23 10.46 1.65
N ARG A 111 7.70 10.79 2.83
CA ARG A 111 7.67 9.88 3.99
C ARG A 111 6.22 9.63 4.41
N PHE A 112 5.88 8.36 4.59
CA PHE A 112 4.54 7.93 5.00
C PHE A 112 4.60 7.53 6.48
N THR A 113 3.68 8.05 7.28
CA THR A 113 3.49 7.54 8.63
C THR A 113 2.68 6.25 8.59
N ASP A 114 2.71 5.51 9.70
CA ASP A 114 1.69 4.51 9.94
C ASP A 114 0.32 5.18 10.07
N PHE A 115 -0.71 4.47 9.62
CA PHE A 115 -2.09 4.93 9.67
C PHE A 115 -2.78 4.31 10.87
N VAL A 116 -3.19 5.16 11.80
CA VAL A 116 -3.82 4.78 13.06
C VAL A 116 -5.33 4.65 12.90
N LEU A 117 -5.93 3.71 13.64
CA LEU A 117 -7.37 3.47 13.61
C LEU A 117 -8.11 4.55 14.41
N LEU A 118 -8.99 5.29 13.74
CA LEU A 118 -9.86 6.30 14.35
C LEU A 118 -11.25 5.78 14.69
N ARG A 119 -11.79 4.93 13.82
CA ARG A 119 -13.11 4.32 14.01
C ARG A 119 -12.95 2.81 13.94
N ASP A 120 -12.98 2.18 15.11
CA ASP A 120 -12.90 0.73 15.24
C ASP A 120 -14.28 0.09 15.06
N LYS A 121 -14.35 -0.97 14.26
CA LYS A 121 -15.54 -1.82 14.06
C LYS A 121 -15.29 -3.26 14.51
N GLY A 122 -14.19 -3.49 15.21
CA GLY A 122 -13.72 -4.81 15.64
C GLY A 122 -12.96 -5.52 14.51
N VAL A 123 -12.97 -6.84 14.57
CA VAL A 123 -12.38 -7.71 13.56
C VAL A 123 -13.42 -8.76 13.17
N SER A 124 -13.65 -8.93 11.87
CA SER A 124 -14.48 -10.02 11.35
C SER A 124 -13.60 -11.21 10.98
N GLU A 125 -14.16 -12.41 11.02
CA GLU A 125 -13.51 -13.63 10.54
C GLU A 125 -14.27 -14.13 9.30
N ARG A 126 -13.54 -14.41 8.23
CA ARG A 126 -14.08 -15.00 7.00
C ARG A 126 -13.44 -16.35 6.77
N THR A 127 -14.26 -17.40 6.73
CA THR A 127 -13.81 -18.74 6.34
C THR A 127 -13.78 -18.87 4.82
N HIS A 128 -12.65 -19.30 4.29
CA HIS A 128 -12.45 -19.60 2.87
C HIS A 128 -12.44 -21.11 2.64
N VAL A 129 -12.99 -21.51 1.49
CA VAL A 129 -12.94 -22.88 1.01
C VAL A 129 -12.39 -22.87 -0.41
N MET A 130 -11.30 -23.58 -0.67
CA MET A 130 -10.95 -23.90 -2.06
C MET A 130 -11.68 -25.16 -2.51
N ILE A 131 -12.37 -25.03 -3.64
CA ILE A 131 -13.07 -26.12 -4.31
C ILE A 131 -12.20 -26.58 -5.50
N LEU A 132 -11.98 -27.89 -5.60
CA LEU A 132 -11.36 -28.50 -6.76
C LEU A 132 -12.37 -28.51 -7.91
N ARG A 133 -12.09 -27.73 -8.97
CA ARG A 133 -13.03 -27.53 -10.10
C ARG A 133 -13.34 -28.82 -10.86
N ASP A 134 -12.41 -29.76 -10.87
CA ASP A 134 -12.52 -31.08 -11.51
C ASP A 134 -13.35 -32.09 -10.69
N LYS A 135 -13.30 -32.00 -9.35
CA LYS A 135 -13.97 -32.97 -8.46
C LYS A 135 -15.24 -32.44 -7.79
N GLY A 136 -15.53 -31.14 -7.90
CA GLY A 136 -16.64 -30.49 -7.20
C GLY A 136 -16.55 -30.58 -5.67
N SER A 137 -15.41 -31.05 -5.14
CA SER A 137 -15.20 -31.35 -3.73
C SER A 137 -14.12 -30.46 -3.11
N LYS A 138 -14.14 -30.40 -1.78
CA LYS A 138 -13.19 -29.62 -0.98
C LYS A 138 -11.79 -30.24 -1.09
N ARG A 139 -10.76 -29.42 -1.36
CA ARG A 139 -9.37 -29.86 -1.23
C ARG A 139 -9.02 -30.04 0.25
N GLU A 140 -8.44 -31.17 0.64
CA GLU A 140 -7.91 -31.36 2.01
C GLU A 140 -6.91 -30.26 2.36
N GLY A 141 -7.01 -29.71 3.58
CA GLY A 141 -6.17 -28.58 4.04
C GLY A 141 -6.55 -27.20 3.50
N ALA A 142 -7.62 -27.07 2.70
CA ALA A 142 -7.98 -25.82 2.04
C ALA A 142 -9.10 -25.01 2.72
N LEU A 143 -9.35 -25.30 4.00
CA LEU A 143 -10.12 -24.41 4.87
C LEU A 143 -9.14 -23.52 5.63
N PHE A 144 -9.20 -22.23 5.39
CA PHE A 144 -8.48 -21.25 6.18
C PHE A 144 -9.41 -20.09 6.50
N SER A 145 -9.25 -19.52 7.68
CA SER A 145 -9.95 -18.31 8.05
C SER A 145 -9.02 -17.12 7.87
N GLU A 146 -9.51 -16.04 7.28
CA GLU A 146 -8.82 -14.76 7.30
C GLU A 146 -9.58 -13.81 8.22
N ARG A 147 -8.86 -13.16 9.13
CA ARG A 147 -9.40 -12.04 9.88
C ARG A 147 -9.34 -10.80 9.00
N ALA A 148 -10.40 -10.01 9.01
CA ALA A 148 -10.49 -8.79 8.24
C ALA A 148 -10.96 -7.64 9.12
N ILE A 149 -10.53 -6.44 8.74
CA ILE A 149 -10.95 -5.19 9.35
C ILE A 149 -12.29 -4.83 8.70
N PRO A 150 -13.40 -4.73 9.45
CA PRO A 150 -14.71 -4.56 8.86
C PRO A 150 -14.87 -3.24 8.12
N ARG A 151 -15.74 -3.27 7.10
CA ARG A 151 -16.20 -2.06 6.41
C ARG A 151 -16.67 -0.99 7.41
N GLY A 152 -16.48 0.27 7.03
CA GLY A 152 -16.77 1.41 7.87
C GLY A 152 -15.68 1.69 8.92
N SER A 153 -14.60 0.92 9.01
CA SER A 153 -13.44 1.36 9.80
C SER A 153 -12.78 2.59 9.13
N ILE A 154 -12.22 3.51 9.93
CA ILE A 154 -11.51 4.70 9.42
C ILE A 154 -10.10 4.69 9.98
N PHE A 155 -9.13 4.87 9.08
CA PHE A 155 -7.73 5.06 9.42
C PHE A 155 -7.27 6.47 9.04
N ARG A 156 -6.34 7.03 9.80
CA ARG A 156 -5.72 8.33 9.52
C ARG A 156 -4.21 8.23 9.60
N GLY A 157 -3.55 8.83 8.62
CA GLY A 157 -2.09 8.92 8.56
C GLY A 157 -1.66 10.18 7.82
N PHE A 158 -0.34 10.37 7.71
CA PHE A 158 0.24 11.57 7.14
C PHE A 158 1.30 11.22 6.10
N ILE A 159 1.37 12.05 5.07
CA ILE A 159 2.40 12.02 4.04
C ILE A 159 3.20 13.32 4.14
N LEU A 160 4.47 13.19 4.47
CA LEU A 160 5.39 14.31 4.61
C LEU A 160 6.16 14.47 3.32
N MET A 161 6.14 15.69 2.78
CA MET A 161 6.97 16.10 1.65
C MET A 161 8.22 16.79 2.18
N ILE A 162 9.32 16.06 2.16
CA ILE A 162 10.61 16.55 2.68
C ILE A 162 11.34 17.43 1.66
N ARG A 163 10.95 17.34 0.37
CA ARG A 163 11.39 18.22 -0.72
C ARG A 163 10.18 18.81 -1.43
N ASP A 164 10.38 19.93 -2.13
CA ASP A 164 9.36 20.47 -3.04
C ASP A 164 9.19 19.52 -4.23
N LEU A 165 7.95 19.18 -4.54
CA LEU A 165 7.59 18.25 -5.61
C LEU A 165 7.23 18.97 -6.92
N GLY A 166 7.02 20.29 -6.86
CA GLY A 166 6.35 21.06 -7.89
C GLY A 166 4.93 20.57 -8.20
N GLY A 167 4.22 21.31 -9.06
CA GLY A 167 2.84 20.94 -9.42
C GLY A 167 2.70 19.61 -10.17
N GLY A 168 3.77 19.12 -10.81
CA GLY A 168 3.80 17.81 -11.46
C GLY A 168 3.77 16.66 -10.47
N GLY A 169 4.68 16.67 -9.48
CA GLY A 169 4.80 15.62 -8.48
C GLY A 169 3.59 15.54 -7.55
N GLU A 170 3.03 16.69 -7.14
CA GLU A 170 1.81 16.73 -6.32
C GLU A 170 0.61 16.09 -7.03
N ARG A 171 0.41 16.40 -8.31
CA ARG A 171 -0.68 15.80 -9.12
C ARG A 171 -0.48 14.29 -9.32
N LEU A 172 0.76 13.84 -9.48
CA LEU A 172 1.06 12.41 -9.59
C LEU A 172 0.74 11.69 -8.27
N LEU A 173 1.14 12.26 -7.13
CA LEU A 173 0.83 11.70 -5.81
C LEU A 173 -0.68 11.64 -5.56
N GLU A 174 -1.39 12.72 -5.83
CA GLU A 174 -2.85 12.79 -5.66
C GLU A 174 -3.56 11.78 -6.58
N GLY A 175 -3.20 11.74 -7.86
CA GLY A 175 -3.75 10.76 -8.80
C GLY A 175 -3.47 9.32 -8.37
N ALA A 176 -2.27 9.04 -7.86
CA ALA A 176 -1.90 7.72 -7.37
C ALA A 176 -2.68 7.32 -6.11
N LEU A 177 -2.96 8.25 -5.19
CA LEU A 177 -3.80 8.00 -4.02
C LEU A 177 -5.23 7.65 -4.41
N HIS A 178 -5.81 8.37 -5.37
CA HIS A 178 -7.15 8.08 -5.88
C HIS A 178 -7.19 6.75 -6.65
N SER A 179 -6.22 6.50 -7.53
CA SER A 179 -6.10 5.22 -8.25
C SER A 179 -5.93 4.03 -7.30
N ALA A 180 -5.17 4.21 -6.22
CA ALA A 180 -5.03 3.20 -5.17
C ALA A 180 -6.35 2.93 -4.43
N ALA A 181 -7.15 3.97 -4.20
CA ALA A 181 -8.46 3.83 -3.59
C ALA A 181 -9.43 3.03 -4.48
N ASP A 182 -9.42 3.31 -5.78
CA ASP A 182 -10.26 2.64 -6.78
C ASP A 182 -9.84 1.18 -6.99
N TYR A 183 -8.53 0.88 -6.97
CA TYR A 183 -8.01 -0.47 -7.10
C TYR A 183 -8.15 -1.30 -5.80
N GLY A 184 -8.09 -0.63 -4.66
CA GLY A 184 -8.19 -1.22 -3.32
C GLY A 184 -6.84 -1.57 -2.67
N PHE A 185 -6.88 -1.69 -1.34
CA PHE A 185 -5.74 -1.96 -0.47
C PHE A 185 -5.72 -3.43 0.02
N GLY A 186 -4.54 -3.94 0.37
CA GLY A 186 -4.40 -5.26 0.97
C GLY A 186 -4.68 -6.46 0.05
N GLY A 187 -4.92 -7.61 0.67
CA GLY A 187 -5.14 -8.89 -0.01
C GLY A 187 -6.59 -9.10 -0.45
N GLY A 188 -6.81 -9.98 -1.43
CA GLY A 188 -8.15 -10.42 -1.83
C GLY A 188 -9.00 -9.38 -2.59
N ARG A 189 -8.37 -8.36 -3.16
CA ARG A 189 -9.03 -7.27 -3.93
C ARG A 189 -9.93 -7.77 -5.06
N SER A 190 -9.48 -8.76 -5.82
CA SER A 190 -10.26 -9.41 -6.88
C SER A 190 -11.49 -10.19 -6.37
N ARG A 191 -11.61 -10.38 -5.05
CA ARG A 191 -12.72 -11.06 -4.36
C ARG A 191 -13.60 -10.09 -3.56
N GLY A 192 -13.47 -8.77 -3.82
CA GLY A 192 -14.31 -7.73 -3.23
C GLY A 192 -13.83 -7.18 -1.87
N LEU A 193 -12.59 -7.48 -1.46
CA LEU A 193 -11.99 -6.92 -0.25
C LEU A 193 -11.19 -5.65 -0.54
N GLY A 194 -11.01 -4.83 0.50
CA GLY A 194 -10.08 -3.72 0.50
C GLY A 194 -10.50 -2.51 -0.32
N TRP A 195 -11.78 -2.38 -0.68
CA TRP A 195 -12.30 -1.15 -1.30
C TRP A 195 -12.31 -0.05 -0.26
N VAL A 196 -11.81 1.13 -0.64
CA VAL A 196 -11.71 2.26 0.28
C VAL A 196 -12.12 3.56 -0.38
N ARG A 197 -12.39 4.56 0.46
CA ARG A 197 -12.47 5.96 0.09
C ARG A 197 -11.33 6.69 0.76
N VAL A 198 -10.61 7.50 -0.01
CA VAL A 198 -9.57 8.39 0.51
C VAL A 198 -10.08 9.82 0.61
N ARG A 199 -9.71 10.52 1.67
CA ARG A 199 -9.84 11.98 1.80
C ARG A 199 -8.46 12.55 2.08
N ILE A 200 -8.11 13.64 1.39
CA ILE A 200 -6.80 14.26 1.46
C ILE A 200 -6.99 15.71 1.91
N ASP A 201 -6.38 16.07 3.03
CA ASP A 201 -6.23 17.45 3.47
C ASP A 201 -4.79 17.90 3.19
N LYS A 202 -4.65 18.86 2.27
CA LYS A 202 -3.35 19.31 1.74
C LYS A 202 -2.69 20.40 2.58
N ASP A 203 -3.42 20.95 3.56
CA ASP A 203 -3.02 22.09 4.38
C ASP A 203 -2.82 21.69 5.85
N SER A 204 -2.61 20.40 6.11
CA SER A 204 -2.35 19.90 7.46
C SER A 204 -0.98 20.35 7.99
N SER A 205 -0.79 20.24 9.31
CA SER A 205 0.38 20.76 10.02
C SER A 205 1.13 19.67 10.79
N ILE A 206 2.41 19.93 11.06
CA ILE A 206 3.23 19.07 11.93
C ILE A 206 2.62 18.99 13.34
N GLY A 207 2.00 20.07 13.83
CA GLY A 207 1.33 20.09 15.14
C GLY A 207 0.20 19.08 15.19
N ARG A 208 -0.67 19.10 14.19
CA ARG A 208 -1.78 18.14 14.05
C ARG A 208 -1.29 16.70 13.89
N MET A 209 -0.22 16.49 13.12
CA MET A 209 0.41 15.17 13.00
C MET A 209 0.89 14.63 14.35
N LYS A 210 1.56 15.47 15.15
CA LYS A 210 2.05 15.06 16.48
C LYS A 210 0.92 14.72 17.44
N GLU A 211 -0.17 15.49 17.42
CA GLU A 211 -1.36 15.24 18.25
C GLU A 211 -2.04 13.90 17.93
N VAL A 212 -2.12 13.54 16.65
CA VAL A 212 -2.77 12.30 16.21
C VAL A 212 -1.91 11.05 16.44
N LEU A 213 -0.58 11.19 16.36
CA LEU A 213 0.35 10.07 16.43
C LEU A 213 0.95 9.84 17.83
N SER A 214 0.70 10.74 18.78
CA SER A 214 1.03 10.54 20.20
C SER A 214 0.04 9.61 20.89
#